data_AF-A0A8H6YZU8-F1
#
_entry.id   AF-A0A8H6YZU8-F1
#
_cell.length_a   1.000
_cell.length_b   1.000
_cell.length_c   1.000
_cell.angle_alpha   90.00
_cell.angle_beta   90.00
_cell.angle_gamma   90.00
#
_symmetry.space_group_name_H-M   'P 1'
#
loop_
_entity.id
_entity.type
_entity.pdbx_description
1 polymer ?
#
loop_
_entity_poly.entity_id
_entity_poly.type
_entity_poly.pdbx_seq_one_letter_code
_entity_poly.pdbx_strand_id
1 'polypeptide(L)'
;MSAPRTSIAWFFFLVTPWVKRWFTQICHLQRLPAPPPESPALASAAQDCNEDTLRLIFEHCSSSTLAAAGRVCRAWTLPAQQELFSALPTRTPCDGTVQWEALSRVLLNSARLRSYIRKVQIFPCALDDLEYYRWIPLLPPNGVLSLELLAFPNKALHAALGTMLLASPEFAVLQRLIITGLVLNDSAVLQRCLEMPSLEHLGIIFVGSFPDSLVSLRPSTTLTRLSIRTWDVPADIGALLRACGPRLRRFDLALTHSPDPCGYARLGAALRDGPPLEHIYFDWTEPLPMPFLDGLAIPSLRHLRAGAGLYTAAFFSNLPPALETLHLEYDLTHDEGAHLHTDVAPGRAYFPTEAAAAGLSAHPTLRLFMLSPTKCCPAMDFSELATGSKSCQVAVLDRAQAEDSGLFRQ
;
A
#
# COMPACT_ATOMS: atom_id res chain seq x y z
N MET A 1 12.74 -18.65 -28.39
CA MET A 1 11.57 -17.93 -27.84
C MET A 1 12.10 -16.72 -27.08
N SER A 2 12.07 -15.55 -27.71
CA SER A 2 12.53 -14.28 -27.15
C SER A 2 11.43 -13.65 -26.30
N ALA A 3 11.64 -13.51 -25.00
CA ALA A 3 10.74 -12.75 -24.13
C ALA A 3 10.72 -11.25 -24.54
N PRO A 4 9.57 -10.57 -24.53
CA PRO A 4 9.49 -9.18 -24.94
C PRO A 4 10.12 -8.27 -23.87
N ARG A 5 11.15 -7.51 -24.26
CA ARG A 5 11.89 -6.56 -23.40
C ARG A 5 11.15 -5.23 -23.16
N THR A 6 9.86 -5.13 -23.48
CA THR A 6 9.15 -3.84 -23.57
C THR A 6 8.30 -3.43 -22.36
N SER A 7 8.12 -4.27 -21.33
CA SER A 7 7.28 -3.92 -20.17
C SER A 7 7.94 -3.08 -19.07
N ILE A 8 9.25 -2.81 -19.13
CA ILE A 8 9.96 -2.07 -18.07
C ILE A 8 9.79 -0.53 -18.22
N ALA A 9 9.43 -0.04 -19.41
CA ALA A 9 9.41 1.39 -19.71
C ALA A 9 8.25 2.18 -19.08
N TRP A 10 7.14 1.53 -18.72
CA TRP A 10 5.94 2.23 -18.21
C TRP A 10 6.03 2.69 -16.75
N PHE A 11 7.05 2.25 -16.01
CA PHE A 11 7.27 2.64 -14.61
C PHE A 11 8.03 3.98 -14.45
N PHE A 12 8.58 4.55 -15.53
CA PHE A 12 9.63 5.59 -15.48
C PHE A 12 9.18 7.05 -15.58
N PHE A 13 7.92 7.33 -15.91
CA PHE A 13 7.44 8.70 -15.95
C PHE A 13 6.54 8.94 -14.76
N LEU A 14 7.00 9.75 -13.78
CA LEU A 14 6.24 10.79 -13.07
C LEU A 14 6.98 11.25 -11.79
N VAL A 15 7.04 12.58 -11.61
CA VAL A 15 7.38 13.35 -10.38
C VAL A 15 8.86 13.73 -10.13
N THR A 16 9.27 14.88 -10.68
CA THR A 16 10.64 15.43 -10.65
C THR A 16 10.93 16.70 -9.80
N PRO A 17 10.00 17.56 -9.31
CA PRO A 17 10.43 18.83 -8.67
C PRO A 17 10.68 18.82 -7.15
N TRP A 18 10.15 17.87 -6.38
CA TRP A 18 9.96 18.07 -4.93
C TRP A 18 11.21 17.78 -4.07
N VAL A 19 12.05 16.82 -4.47
CA VAL A 19 13.15 16.30 -3.64
C VAL A 19 14.42 17.16 -3.72
N LYS A 20 14.62 17.89 -4.82
CA LYS A 20 15.77 18.80 -4.97
C LYS A 20 15.81 19.88 -3.88
N ARG A 21 14.66 20.33 -3.38
CA ARG A 21 14.53 21.31 -2.28
C ARG A 21 14.85 20.72 -0.90
N TRP A 22 14.52 19.46 -0.65
CA TRP A 22 14.73 18.79 0.65
C TRP A 22 16.22 18.72 1.01
N PHE A 23 17.06 18.34 0.04
CA PHE A 23 18.48 18.12 0.28
C PHE A 23 19.31 19.42 0.35
N THR A 24 18.96 20.45 -0.43
CA THR A 24 19.64 21.77 -0.32
C THR A 24 19.49 22.33 1.10
N GLN A 25 18.36 22.09 1.75
CA GLN A 25 18.09 22.57 3.11
C GLN A 25 18.88 21.81 4.19
N ILE A 26 19.12 20.50 4.03
CA ILE A 26 19.93 19.73 4.99
C ILE A 26 21.41 20.11 4.91
N CYS A 27 21.97 20.28 3.71
CA CYS A 27 23.36 20.73 3.55
C CYS A 27 23.56 22.19 4.01
N HIS A 28 22.54 23.05 3.91
CA HIS A 28 22.57 24.42 4.44
C HIS A 28 22.45 24.51 5.97
N LEU A 29 22.10 23.43 6.69
CA LEU A 29 22.12 23.42 8.17
C LEU A 29 23.50 23.72 8.77
N GLN A 30 24.58 23.60 7.99
CA GLN A 30 25.94 23.81 8.49
C GLN A 30 26.52 25.20 8.21
N ARG A 31 25.88 26.06 7.41
CA ARG A 31 26.48 27.36 7.01
C ARG A 31 25.43 28.43 6.69
N LEU A 32 24.97 29.22 7.67
CA LEU A 32 24.35 30.53 7.41
C LEU A 32 24.57 31.51 8.59
N PRO A 33 24.60 32.83 8.30
CA PRO A 33 24.94 33.90 9.25
C PRO A 33 23.78 34.25 10.19
N ALA A 34 24.11 34.94 11.28
CA ALA A 34 23.22 35.26 12.40
C ALA A 34 21.95 36.01 11.96
N PRO A 35 20.77 35.68 12.54
CA PRO A 35 19.52 36.37 12.23
C PRO A 35 19.51 37.81 12.79
N PRO A 36 18.73 38.72 12.16
CA PRO A 36 18.53 40.07 12.68
C PRO A 36 17.75 40.04 14.02
N PRO A 37 17.91 41.05 14.89
CA PRO A 37 17.25 41.09 16.19
C PRO A 37 15.74 41.29 16.04
N GLU A 38 14.96 40.24 16.28
CA GLU A 38 13.49 40.27 16.33
C GLU A 38 12.96 40.61 17.74
N SER A 39 11.73 41.15 17.77
CA SER A 39 11.03 41.67 18.94
C SER A 39 10.84 40.60 20.05
N PRO A 40 11.22 40.86 21.31
CA PRO A 40 11.39 39.85 22.36
C PRO A 40 10.08 39.18 22.85
N ALA A 41 8.91 39.76 22.58
CA ALA A 41 7.65 39.29 23.16
C ALA A 41 7.03 38.08 22.44
N LEU A 42 7.16 37.99 21.10
CA LEU A 42 6.63 36.85 20.33
C LEU A 42 7.57 35.63 20.35
N ALA A 43 8.86 35.86 20.58
CA ALA A 43 9.86 34.81 20.68
C ALA A 43 9.67 33.90 21.91
N SER A 44 9.11 34.41 23.01
CA SER A 44 8.88 33.64 24.25
C SER A 44 7.79 32.58 24.05
N ALA A 45 6.60 32.93 23.57
CA ALA A 45 5.46 32.00 23.52
C ALA A 45 5.72 30.76 22.65
N ALA A 46 6.45 30.92 21.53
CA ALA A 46 6.82 29.80 20.67
C ALA A 46 7.90 28.90 21.30
N GLN A 47 8.81 29.46 22.11
CA GLN A 47 9.85 28.71 22.82
C GLN A 47 9.29 27.93 24.02
N ASP A 48 8.17 28.40 24.59
CA ASP A 48 7.51 27.80 25.75
C ASP A 48 6.51 26.69 25.41
N CYS A 49 6.37 26.33 24.13
CA CYS A 49 5.48 25.26 23.70
C CYS A 49 6.00 23.89 24.17
N ASN A 50 5.12 23.06 24.76
CA ASN A 50 5.46 21.71 25.22
C ASN A 50 5.89 20.82 24.02
N GLU A 51 6.94 20.01 24.23
CA GLU A 51 7.45 19.02 23.27
C GLU A 51 6.35 18.14 22.68
N ASP A 52 5.37 17.68 23.47
CA ASP A 52 4.28 16.83 22.97
C ASP A 52 3.37 17.58 22.00
N THR A 53 3.11 18.86 22.25
CA THR A 53 2.31 19.71 21.35
C THR A 53 3.07 19.99 20.06
N LEU A 54 4.38 20.26 20.15
CA LEU A 54 5.23 20.41 18.97
C LEU A 54 5.26 19.12 18.15
N ARG A 55 5.37 17.95 18.78
CA ARG A 55 5.35 16.65 18.08
C ARG A 55 4.04 16.43 17.32
N LEU A 56 2.90 16.69 17.94
CA LEU A 56 1.58 16.64 17.29
C LEU A 56 1.46 17.59 16.09
N ILE A 57 1.96 18.83 16.21
CA ILE A 57 1.96 19.78 15.09
C ILE A 57 2.87 19.28 13.96
N PHE A 58 4.05 18.78 14.32
CA PHE A 58 5.08 18.32 13.39
C PHE A 58 4.70 17.02 12.65
N GLU A 59 3.89 16.15 13.25
CA GLU A 59 3.34 14.96 12.58
C GLU A 59 2.54 15.32 11.30
N HIS A 60 1.93 16.51 11.28
CA HIS A 60 1.17 17.01 10.14
C HIS A 60 1.98 17.91 9.20
N CYS A 61 3.27 18.13 9.48
CA CYS A 61 4.13 19.00 8.69
C CYS A 61 4.86 18.24 7.58
N SER A 62 5.11 18.91 6.46
CA SER A 62 5.99 18.36 5.41
C SER A 62 7.45 18.34 5.87
N SER A 63 8.27 17.46 5.28
CA SER A 63 9.70 17.35 5.63
C SER A 63 10.48 18.68 5.44
N SER A 64 10.12 19.50 4.45
CA SER A 64 10.73 20.84 4.29
C SER A 64 10.35 21.80 5.42
N THR A 65 9.11 21.69 5.91
CA THR A 65 8.62 22.47 7.06
C THR A 65 9.32 22.01 8.33
N LEU A 66 9.50 20.70 8.53
CA LEU A 66 10.25 20.15 9.67
C LEU A 66 11.71 20.59 9.67
N ALA A 67 12.38 20.58 8.50
CA ALA A 67 13.75 21.08 8.37
C ALA A 67 13.86 22.59 8.64
N ALA A 68 12.83 23.37 8.32
CA ALA A 68 12.75 24.77 8.70
C ALA A 68 12.48 24.95 10.21
N ALA A 69 11.53 24.20 10.78
CA ALA A 69 11.17 24.24 12.19
C ALA A 69 12.37 23.88 13.09
N GLY A 70 13.16 22.88 12.70
CA GLY A 70 14.36 22.50 13.45
C GLY A 70 15.44 23.59 13.53
N ARG A 71 15.35 24.63 12.68
CA ARG A 71 16.23 25.80 12.67
C ARG A 71 15.70 27.01 13.44
N VAL A 72 14.44 27.01 13.87
CA VAL A 72 13.81 28.16 14.53
C VAL A 72 14.43 28.42 15.90
N CYS A 73 14.41 27.42 16.78
CA CYS A 73 14.99 27.52 18.12
C CYS A 73 15.36 26.13 18.66
N ARG A 74 16.15 26.08 19.75
CA ARG A 74 16.62 24.82 20.35
C ARG A 74 15.47 23.92 20.83
N ALA A 75 14.40 24.50 21.35
CA ALA A 75 13.22 23.75 21.82
C ALA A 75 12.53 22.99 20.68
N TRP A 76 12.57 23.54 19.46
CA TRP A 76 11.94 22.92 18.28
C TRP A 76 12.86 21.96 17.55
N THR A 77 14.19 22.12 17.70
CA THR A 77 15.19 21.29 17.00
C THR A 77 14.98 19.80 17.25
N LEU A 78 14.80 19.39 18.50
CA LEU A 78 14.70 17.98 18.84
C LEU A 78 13.39 17.33 18.35
N PRO A 79 12.19 17.89 18.62
CA PRO A 79 10.95 17.31 18.13
C PRO A 79 10.87 17.31 16.60
N ALA A 80 11.36 18.37 15.95
CA ALA A 80 11.42 18.43 14.49
C ALA A 80 12.34 17.37 13.89
N GLN A 81 13.50 17.10 14.53
CA GLN A 81 14.40 16.04 14.10
C GLN A 81 13.80 14.64 14.31
N GLN A 82 13.14 14.40 15.44
CA GLN A 82 12.47 13.12 15.70
C GLN A 82 11.46 12.82 14.60
N GLU A 83 10.58 13.79 14.29
CA GLU A 83 9.57 13.61 13.25
C GLU A 83 10.19 13.51 11.85
N LEU A 84 11.21 14.33 11.54
CA LEU A 84 11.88 14.32 10.24
C LEU A 84 12.57 12.97 9.95
N PHE A 85 13.13 12.32 10.97
CA PHE A 85 13.83 11.05 10.84
C PHE A 85 12.97 9.84 11.27
N SER A 86 11.71 10.05 11.68
CA SER A 86 10.80 8.98 12.10
C SER A 86 10.49 8.02 10.95
N ALA A 87 10.38 8.57 9.74
CA ALA A 87 10.22 7.84 8.50
C ALA A 87 11.27 8.31 7.51
N LEU A 88 12.08 7.39 7.00
CA LEU A 88 13.04 7.71 5.94
C LEU A 88 12.38 7.58 4.57
N PRO A 89 12.06 8.69 3.88
CA PRO A 89 11.56 8.62 2.51
C PRO A 89 12.72 8.24 1.59
N THR A 90 12.60 7.12 0.87
CA THR A 90 13.65 6.66 -0.07
C THR A 90 13.36 6.96 -1.52
N ARG A 91 12.28 7.69 -1.85
CA ARG A 91 12.08 8.17 -3.22
C ARG A 91 13.03 9.33 -3.49
N THR A 92 14.29 9.02 -3.76
CA THR A 92 15.17 9.96 -4.45
C THR A 92 14.89 9.88 -5.96
N PRO A 93 14.73 11.03 -6.66
CA PRO A 93 14.70 11.04 -8.11
C PRO A 93 15.96 10.37 -8.66
N CYS A 94 15.91 9.88 -9.90
CA CYS A 94 16.94 9.05 -10.54
C CYS A 94 18.40 9.59 -10.47
N ASP A 95 18.60 10.86 -10.09
CA ASP A 95 19.90 11.49 -9.80
C ASP A 95 20.36 11.33 -8.32
N GLY A 96 19.77 10.39 -7.58
CA GLY A 96 19.77 10.29 -6.10
C GLY A 96 21.02 9.77 -5.40
N THR A 97 22.08 9.43 -6.12
CA THR A 97 23.27 8.75 -5.56
C THR A 97 23.95 9.56 -4.45
N VAL A 98 24.19 10.84 -4.71
CA VAL A 98 24.85 11.78 -3.78
C VAL A 98 24.03 12.00 -2.51
N GLN A 99 22.70 12.02 -2.64
CA GLN A 99 21.82 12.30 -1.49
C GLN A 99 21.77 11.11 -0.53
N TRP A 100 21.70 9.90 -1.09
CA TRP A 100 21.70 8.68 -0.31
C TRP A 100 23.06 8.43 0.34
N GLU A 101 24.17 8.74 -0.33
CA GLU A 101 25.50 8.67 0.26
C GLU A 101 25.62 9.57 1.49
N ALA A 102 25.18 10.83 1.39
CA ALA A 102 25.22 11.75 2.51
C ALA A 102 24.32 11.30 3.66
N LEU A 103 23.11 10.81 3.37
CA LEU A 103 22.22 10.27 4.39
C LEU A 103 22.84 9.05 5.07
N SER A 104 23.35 8.08 4.30
CA SER A 104 24.07 6.92 4.82
C SER A 104 25.22 7.34 5.73
N ARG A 105 26.05 8.31 5.29
CA ARG A 105 27.16 8.84 6.10
C ARG A 105 26.66 9.49 7.40
N VAL A 106 25.59 10.28 7.36
CA VAL A 106 25.00 10.89 8.55
C VAL A 106 24.47 9.82 9.50
N LEU A 107 23.76 8.82 8.98
CA LEU A 107 23.19 7.73 9.76
C LEU A 107 24.27 6.81 10.31
N LEU A 108 25.38 6.58 9.62
CA LEU A 108 26.53 5.84 10.16
C LEU A 108 27.16 6.59 11.36
N ASN A 109 27.28 7.91 11.26
CA ASN A 109 27.97 8.73 12.25
C ASN A 109 27.09 9.21 13.42
N SER A 110 25.76 9.01 13.38
CA SER A 110 24.84 9.53 14.41
C SER A 110 23.91 8.47 14.97
N ALA A 111 24.28 7.89 16.13
CA ALA A 111 23.43 6.96 16.87
C ALA A 111 22.10 7.58 17.33
N ARG A 112 22.12 8.88 17.65
CA ARG A 112 20.92 9.63 18.04
C ARG A 112 19.89 9.72 16.93
N LEU A 113 20.31 9.98 15.68
CA LEU A 113 19.37 10.02 14.57
C LEU A 113 18.82 8.63 14.25
N ARG A 114 19.67 7.59 14.35
CA ARG A 114 19.22 6.21 14.20
C ARG A 114 18.15 5.81 15.20
N SER A 115 18.17 6.36 16.41
CA SER A 115 17.18 6.01 17.43
C SER A 115 15.78 6.61 17.18
N TYR A 116 15.66 7.57 16.26
CA TYR A 116 14.38 8.16 15.85
C TYR A 116 13.69 7.37 14.75
N ILE A 117 14.44 6.57 13.98
CA ILE A 117 13.89 5.83 12.86
C ILE A 117 12.88 4.79 13.37
N ARG A 118 11.65 4.89 12.87
CA ARG A 118 10.54 3.96 13.12
C ARG A 118 10.05 3.29 11.85
N LYS A 119 10.16 3.98 10.72
CA LYS A 119 9.76 3.50 9.40
C LYS A 119 10.94 3.58 8.45
N VAL A 120 11.31 2.43 7.89
CA VAL A 120 12.34 2.32 6.87
C VAL A 120 11.65 1.93 5.58
N GLN A 121 11.71 2.79 4.58
CA GLN A 121 11.39 2.41 3.22
C GLN A 121 12.73 2.30 2.49
N ILE A 122 12.87 1.31 1.61
CA ILE A 122 14.01 1.13 0.71
C ILE A 122 13.40 0.96 -0.67
N PHE A 123 13.46 2.03 -1.46
CA PHE A 123 13.08 2.02 -2.86
C PHE A 123 14.27 1.62 -3.75
N PRO A 124 14.00 1.18 -4.98
CA PRO A 124 15.02 0.81 -5.92
C PRO A 124 15.60 2.10 -6.48
N CYS A 125 16.64 2.60 -5.84
CA CYS A 125 17.50 3.61 -6.44
C CYS A 125 18.58 2.88 -7.24
N ALA A 126 19.21 3.56 -8.21
CA ALA A 126 20.30 3.05 -9.04
C ALA A 126 21.60 2.67 -8.27
N LEU A 127 21.50 2.48 -6.95
CA LEU A 127 22.60 2.17 -6.05
C LEU A 127 22.58 0.68 -5.75
N ASP A 128 23.31 -0.05 -6.58
CA ASP A 128 23.57 -1.49 -6.43
C ASP A 128 24.54 -1.82 -5.27
N ASP A 129 25.02 -0.81 -4.54
CA ASP A 129 26.04 -0.97 -3.52
C ASP A 129 25.44 -1.16 -2.11
N LEU A 130 25.78 -2.28 -1.48
CA LEU A 130 25.43 -2.61 -0.11
C LEU A 130 26.00 -1.63 0.92
N GLU A 131 27.08 -0.92 0.59
CA GLU A 131 27.73 0.04 1.47
C GLU A 131 26.77 1.13 1.96
N TYR A 132 25.79 1.53 1.15
CA TYR A 132 24.82 2.55 1.54
C TYR A 132 23.82 2.09 2.60
N TYR A 133 23.72 0.78 2.85
CA TYR A 133 22.77 0.19 3.79
C TYR A 133 23.44 -0.27 5.10
N ARG A 134 24.75 -0.03 5.27
CA ARG A 134 25.52 -0.45 6.46
C ARG A 134 25.05 0.16 7.78
N TRP A 135 24.24 1.21 7.74
CA TRP A 135 23.64 1.79 8.94
C TRP A 135 22.42 1.00 9.45
N ILE A 136 21.80 0.14 8.63
CA ILE A 136 20.60 -0.61 9.02
C ILE A 136 20.88 -1.56 10.19
N PRO A 137 21.94 -2.38 10.19
CA PRO A 137 22.29 -3.20 11.35
C PRO A 137 22.73 -2.39 12.59
N LEU A 138 22.83 -1.06 12.48
CA LEU A 138 23.16 -0.16 13.60
C LEU A 138 21.92 0.54 14.18
N LEU A 139 20.72 0.21 13.69
CA LEU A 139 19.47 0.67 14.27
C LEU A 139 19.32 0.07 15.68
N PRO A 140 18.63 0.77 16.59
CA PRO A 140 18.39 0.20 17.91
C PRO A 140 17.52 -1.07 17.79
N PRO A 141 17.74 -2.07 18.66
CA PRO A 141 16.88 -3.24 18.73
C PRO A 141 15.44 -2.79 18.99
N ASN A 142 14.49 -3.45 18.33
CA ASN A 142 13.06 -3.13 18.44
C ASN A 142 12.68 -1.69 18.06
N GLY A 143 13.55 -0.97 17.33
CA GLY A 143 13.28 0.41 16.94
C GLY A 143 12.37 0.55 15.75
N VAL A 144 12.33 -0.44 14.85
CA VAL A 144 11.64 -0.31 13.55
C VAL A 144 10.28 -1.01 13.60
N LEU A 145 9.23 -0.25 13.32
CA LEU A 145 7.83 -0.72 13.32
C LEU A 145 7.32 -1.01 11.90
N SER A 146 7.82 -0.29 10.90
CA SER A 146 7.44 -0.49 9.50
C SER A 146 8.68 -0.59 8.62
N LEU A 147 8.72 -1.61 7.78
CA LEU A 147 9.77 -1.82 6.80
C LEU A 147 9.14 -2.07 5.42
N GLU A 148 9.58 -1.33 4.42
CA GLU A 148 9.18 -1.54 3.03
C GLU A 148 10.43 -1.73 2.17
N LEU A 149 10.55 -2.91 1.56
CA LEU A 149 11.64 -3.28 0.67
C LEU A 149 11.10 -3.42 -0.75
N LEU A 150 11.16 -2.32 -1.47
CA LEU A 150 10.69 -2.16 -2.84
C LEU A 150 11.94 -2.15 -3.71
N ALA A 151 12.43 -3.31 -4.17
CA ALA A 151 13.73 -3.40 -4.87
C ALA A 151 13.61 -4.13 -6.22
N PHE A 152 14.35 -3.67 -7.23
CA PHE A 152 14.52 -4.24 -8.57
C PHE A 152 16.00 -4.64 -8.78
N PRO A 153 16.36 -5.22 -9.95
CA PRO A 153 16.58 -6.64 -10.20
C PRO A 153 17.87 -7.24 -9.60
N ASN A 154 18.58 -6.55 -8.70
CA ASN A 154 19.86 -7.03 -8.17
C ASN A 154 19.66 -8.17 -7.16
N LYS A 155 19.70 -9.42 -7.66
CA LYS A 155 19.52 -10.64 -6.86
C LYS A 155 20.45 -10.72 -5.66
N ALA A 156 21.69 -10.21 -5.76
CA ALA A 156 22.65 -10.25 -4.67
C ALA A 156 22.25 -9.31 -3.52
N LEU A 157 21.82 -8.08 -3.85
CA LEU A 157 21.27 -7.14 -2.89
C LEU A 157 20.02 -7.73 -2.21
N HIS A 158 19.13 -8.37 -2.97
CA HIS A 158 17.95 -9.05 -2.40
C HIS A 158 18.32 -10.16 -1.41
N ALA A 159 19.28 -11.03 -1.76
CA ALA A 159 19.74 -12.09 -0.88
C ALA A 159 20.37 -11.52 0.41
N ALA A 160 21.16 -10.46 0.28
CA ALA A 160 21.78 -9.79 1.42
C ALA A 160 20.75 -9.10 2.33
N LEU A 161 19.79 -8.37 1.77
CA LEU A 161 18.70 -7.75 2.52
C LEU A 161 17.77 -8.79 3.16
N GLY A 162 17.50 -9.89 2.47
CA GLY A 162 16.78 -11.04 3.02
C GLY A 162 17.54 -11.66 4.21
N THR A 163 18.84 -11.88 4.06
CA THR A 163 19.70 -12.38 5.14
C THR A 163 19.72 -11.43 6.34
N MET A 164 19.80 -10.12 6.08
CA MET A 164 19.71 -9.08 7.11
C MET A 164 18.37 -9.14 7.83
N LEU A 165 17.25 -9.20 7.10
CA LEU A 165 15.91 -9.39 7.68
C LEU A 165 15.82 -10.61 8.59
N LEU A 166 16.43 -11.73 8.19
CA LEU A 166 16.44 -12.97 8.95
C LEU A 166 17.27 -12.86 10.24
N ALA A 167 18.37 -12.10 10.21
CA ALA A 167 19.37 -12.06 11.27
C ALA A 167 19.22 -10.88 12.26
N SER A 168 18.55 -9.80 11.85
CA SER A 168 18.55 -8.52 12.57
C SER A 168 17.56 -8.49 13.74
N PRO A 169 18.02 -8.32 15.00
CA PRO A 169 17.12 -8.12 16.15
C PRO A 169 16.36 -6.79 16.08
N GLU A 170 16.78 -5.85 15.23
CA GLU A 170 16.14 -4.54 15.06
C GLU A 170 14.71 -4.65 14.53
N PHE A 171 14.37 -5.75 13.87
CA PHE A 171 13.06 -6.02 13.27
C PHE A 171 12.19 -6.97 14.10
N ALA A 172 12.58 -7.32 15.33
CA ALA A 172 11.82 -8.29 16.12
C ALA A 172 10.40 -7.81 16.50
N VAL A 173 10.18 -6.50 16.63
CA VAL A 173 8.86 -5.88 16.90
C VAL A 173 8.19 -5.29 15.65
N LEU A 174 8.65 -5.70 14.47
CA LEU A 174 8.12 -5.17 13.22
C LEU A 174 6.62 -5.46 13.10
N GLN A 175 5.81 -4.42 12.93
CA GLN A 175 4.36 -4.52 12.81
C GLN A 175 3.90 -4.58 11.35
N ARG A 176 4.64 -3.89 10.47
CA ARG A 176 4.34 -3.82 9.05
C ARG A 176 5.58 -4.12 8.22
N LEU A 177 5.43 -5.06 7.30
CA LEU A 177 6.48 -5.48 6.38
C LEU A 177 5.92 -5.51 4.97
N ILE A 178 6.50 -4.76 4.05
CA ILE A 178 6.21 -4.87 2.61
C ILE A 178 7.47 -5.31 1.91
N ILE A 179 7.44 -6.41 1.17
CA ILE A 179 8.62 -6.97 0.51
C ILE A 179 8.31 -7.27 -0.96
N THR A 180 9.29 -7.01 -1.81
CA THR A 180 9.26 -7.45 -3.21
C THR A 180 9.66 -8.92 -3.34
N GLY A 181 8.89 -9.69 -4.11
CA GLY A 181 8.90 -11.15 -4.17
C GLY A 181 10.22 -11.81 -4.56
N LEU A 182 11.18 -11.08 -5.14
CA LEU A 182 12.53 -11.62 -5.37
C LEU A 182 13.24 -12.06 -4.08
N VAL A 183 12.93 -11.40 -2.96
CA VAL A 183 13.42 -11.79 -1.62
C VAL A 183 12.71 -13.05 -1.10
N LEU A 184 11.47 -13.28 -1.55
CA LEU A 184 10.60 -14.38 -1.10
C LEU A 184 10.64 -15.62 -2.00
N ASN A 185 11.60 -15.69 -2.93
CA ASN A 185 11.85 -16.92 -3.69
C ASN A 185 12.30 -18.07 -2.76
N ASP A 186 12.80 -17.75 -1.57
CA ASP A 186 13.08 -18.71 -0.52
C ASP A 186 11.90 -18.79 0.46
N SER A 187 11.26 -19.95 0.54
CA SER A 187 10.15 -20.19 1.46
C SER A 187 10.56 -20.07 2.93
N ALA A 188 11.85 -20.24 3.26
CA ALA A 188 12.36 -20.01 4.62
C ALA A 188 12.28 -18.53 5.02
N VAL A 189 12.49 -17.60 4.08
CA VAL A 189 12.35 -16.16 4.34
C VAL A 189 10.90 -15.81 4.61
N LEU A 190 9.98 -16.33 3.80
CA LEU A 190 8.55 -16.13 4.00
C LEU A 190 8.09 -16.73 5.34
N GLN A 191 8.53 -17.95 5.66
CA GLN A 191 8.24 -18.61 6.94
C GLN A 191 8.71 -17.73 8.11
N ARG A 192 9.92 -17.18 8.04
CA ARG A 192 10.43 -16.30 9.10
C ARG A 192 9.59 -15.03 9.24
N CYS A 193 9.15 -14.43 8.14
CA CYS A 193 8.26 -13.28 8.17
C CYS A 193 6.95 -13.61 8.90
N LEU A 194 6.35 -14.77 8.60
CA LEU A 194 5.12 -15.24 9.26
C LEU A 194 5.30 -15.55 10.76
N GLU A 195 6.52 -15.92 11.17
CA GLU A 195 6.90 -16.18 12.56
C GLU A 195 7.29 -14.93 13.37
N MET A 196 7.31 -13.75 12.74
CA MET A 196 7.63 -12.50 13.45
C MET A 196 6.55 -12.21 14.52
N PRO A 197 6.92 -12.04 15.80
CA PRO A 197 5.98 -12.08 16.92
C PRO A 197 5.08 -10.84 17.04
N SER A 198 5.35 -9.78 16.28
CA SER A 198 4.56 -8.54 16.28
C SER A 198 4.03 -8.18 14.89
N LEU A 199 4.22 -9.05 13.89
CA LEU A 199 3.85 -8.70 12.52
C LEU A 199 2.35 -8.80 12.34
N GLU A 200 1.73 -7.66 12.05
CA GLU A 200 0.29 -7.51 11.83
C GLU A 200 -0.03 -7.39 10.35
N HIS A 201 0.84 -6.75 9.57
CA HIS A 201 0.65 -6.50 8.15
C HIS A 201 1.84 -7.00 7.33
N LEU A 202 1.56 -7.95 6.44
CA LEU A 202 2.49 -8.42 5.41
C LEU A 202 2.00 -7.99 4.03
N GLY A 203 2.80 -7.19 3.34
CA GLY A 203 2.63 -6.83 1.93
C GLY A 203 3.64 -7.56 1.07
N ILE A 204 3.20 -8.12 -0.05
CA ILE A 204 4.06 -8.85 -0.98
C ILE A 204 3.85 -8.30 -2.38
N ILE A 205 4.94 -7.91 -3.05
CA ILE A 205 4.92 -7.42 -4.42
C ILE A 205 5.67 -8.38 -5.34
N PHE A 206 4.97 -9.23 -6.07
CA PHE A 206 5.58 -10.18 -6.98
C PHE A 206 5.99 -9.53 -8.30
N VAL A 207 7.22 -9.80 -8.71
CA VAL A 207 7.82 -9.36 -9.99
C VAL A 207 8.24 -10.59 -10.83
N GLY A 208 7.65 -11.76 -10.55
CA GLY A 208 8.04 -13.02 -11.17
C GLY A 208 7.17 -14.19 -10.71
N SER A 209 7.67 -15.41 -10.89
CA SER A 209 7.00 -16.62 -10.45
C SER A 209 7.03 -16.75 -8.92
N PHE A 210 5.97 -17.36 -8.40
CA PHE A 210 5.87 -17.73 -6.99
C PHE A 210 6.86 -18.86 -6.65
N PRO A 211 7.41 -18.95 -5.42
CA PRO A 211 8.20 -20.12 -5.01
C PRO A 211 7.44 -21.44 -5.23
N ASP A 212 8.15 -22.49 -5.65
CA ASP A 212 7.56 -23.73 -6.18
C ASP A 212 6.75 -24.56 -5.17
N SER A 213 6.78 -24.21 -3.87
CA SER A 213 5.92 -24.85 -2.86
C SER A 213 5.78 -24.03 -1.58
N LEU A 214 4.54 -23.70 -1.23
CA LEU A 214 4.18 -23.12 0.08
C LEU A 214 3.55 -24.12 1.07
N VAL A 215 3.46 -25.39 0.72
CA VAL A 215 2.65 -26.36 1.47
C VAL A 215 3.18 -26.59 2.90
N SER A 216 4.46 -26.30 3.15
CA SER A 216 5.13 -26.51 4.44
C SER A 216 5.13 -25.30 5.37
N LEU A 217 4.51 -24.17 4.99
CA LEU A 217 4.51 -22.97 5.84
C LEU A 217 3.65 -23.19 7.09
N ARG A 218 4.16 -22.76 8.24
CA ARG A 218 3.39 -22.77 9.48
C ARG A 218 2.52 -21.52 9.57
N PRO A 219 1.29 -21.63 10.09
CA PRO A 219 0.41 -20.49 10.27
C PRO A 219 1.02 -19.40 11.17
N SER A 220 0.89 -18.14 10.77
CA SER A 220 1.16 -16.99 11.64
C SER A 220 0.10 -16.90 12.75
N THR A 221 0.52 -16.39 13.91
CA THR A 221 -0.36 -16.20 15.08
C THR A 221 -0.73 -14.73 15.31
N THR A 222 -0.15 -13.80 14.55
CA THR A 222 -0.32 -12.34 14.75
C THR A 222 -0.82 -11.61 13.52
N LEU A 223 -0.63 -12.18 12.34
CA LEU A 223 -0.97 -11.51 11.09
C LEU A 223 -2.47 -11.25 10.98
N THR A 224 -2.85 -9.99 10.76
CA THR A 224 -4.23 -9.54 10.59
C THR A 224 -4.52 -9.03 9.18
N ARG A 225 -3.47 -8.61 8.45
CA ARG A 225 -3.57 -8.06 7.10
C ARG A 225 -2.53 -8.67 6.16
N LEU A 226 -3.01 -9.11 5.00
CA LEU A 226 -2.20 -9.54 3.86
C LEU A 226 -2.52 -8.64 2.67
N SER A 227 -1.49 -8.07 2.06
CA SER A 227 -1.60 -7.38 0.78
C SER A 227 -0.71 -8.07 -0.25
N ILE A 228 -1.25 -8.35 -1.43
CA ILE A 228 -0.52 -8.94 -2.54
C ILE A 228 -0.68 -8.04 -3.75
N ARG A 229 0.44 -7.69 -4.37
CA ARG A 229 0.48 -7.08 -5.70
C ARG A 229 1.23 -8.01 -6.62
N THR A 230 0.63 -8.43 -7.72
CA THR A 230 1.24 -9.41 -8.63
C THR A 230 0.69 -9.25 -10.05
N TRP A 231 1.33 -9.90 -11.01
CA TRP A 231 0.86 -9.92 -12.39
C TRP A 231 -0.34 -10.84 -12.56
N ASP A 232 -0.34 -11.98 -11.87
CA ASP A 232 -1.37 -13.03 -11.96
C ASP A 232 -1.61 -13.65 -10.58
N VAL A 233 -2.77 -14.29 -10.39
CA VAL A 233 -3.14 -15.01 -9.17
C VAL A 233 -2.10 -16.11 -8.90
N PRO A 234 -1.41 -16.06 -7.74
CA PRO A 234 -0.46 -17.10 -7.37
C PRO A 234 -1.09 -18.49 -7.38
N ALA A 235 -0.39 -19.48 -7.96
CA ALA A 235 -0.85 -20.87 -7.98
C ALA A 235 -1.16 -21.38 -6.56
N ASP A 236 -0.33 -21.01 -5.60
CA ASP A 236 -0.40 -21.41 -4.18
C ASP A 236 -1.11 -20.38 -3.29
N ILE A 237 -1.96 -19.50 -3.83
CA ILE A 237 -2.65 -18.47 -3.04
C ILE A 237 -3.40 -19.05 -1.83
N GLY A 238 -4.01 -20.23 -1.97
CA GLY A 238 -4.69 -20.91 -0.87
C GLY A 238 -3.73 -21.38 0.24
N ALA A 239 -2.53 -21.86 -0.11
CA ALA A 239 -1.52 -22.22 0.87
C ALA A 239 -1.01 -20.97 1.61
N LEU A 240 -0.80 -19.86 0.90
CA LEU A 240 -0.41 -18.59 1.50
C LEU A 240 -1.47 -18.07 2.48
N LEU A 241 -2.74 -18.06 2.09
CA LEU A 241 -3.84 -17.60 2.96
C LEU A 241 -3.96 -18.46 4.23
N ARG A 242 -3.78 -19.78 4.12
CA ARG A 242 -3.74 -20.68 5.29
C ARG A 242 -2.51 -20.42 6.17
N ALA A 243 -1.36 -20.16 5.57
CA ALA A 243 -0.12 -19.84 6.28
C ALA A 243 -0.17 -18.47 6.98
N CYS A 244 -1.00 -17.54 6.52
CA CYS A 244 -1.27 -16.29 7.25
C CYS A 244 -2.06 -16.51 8.55
N GLY A 245 -2.69 -17.67 8.70
CA GLY A 245 -3.34 -18.11 9.93
C GLY A 245 -4.75 -17.57 10.13
N PRO A 246 -5.44 -18.03 11.20
CA PRO A 246 -6.86 -17.79 11.43
C PRO A 246 -7.18 -16.36 11.87
N ARG A 247 -6.17 -15.56 12.22
CA ARG A 247 -6.36 -14.15 12.62
C ARG A 247 -6.39 -13.19 11.43
N LEU A 248 -6.13 -13.67 10.22
CA LEU A 248 -6.19 -12.84 9.02
C LEU A 248 -7.62 -12.31 8.82
N ARG A 249 -7.78 -10.99 8.91
CA ARG A 249 -9.07 -10.30 8.74
C ARG A 249 -9.15 -9.52 7.44
N ARG A 250 -8.02 -9.06 6.91
CA ARG A 250 -7.97 -8.22 5.72
C ARG A 250 -7.09 -8.83 4.64
N PHE A 251 -7.64 -8.91 3.44
CA PHE A 251 -6.94 -9.35 2.23
C PHE A 251 -7.06 -8.31 1.12
N ASP A 252 -5.93 -7.76 0.71
CA ASP A 252 -5.85 -6.84 -0.42
C ASP A 252 -5.13 -7.57 -1.57
N LEU A 253 -5.73 -7.63 -2.75
CA LEU A 253 -5.14 -8.20 -3.96
C LEU A 253 -5.21 -7.20 -5.11
N ALA A 254 -4.04 -6.80 -5.59
CA ALA A 254 -3.89 -5.92 -6.74
C ALA A 254 -3.24 -6.68 -7.91
N LEU A 255 -3.94 -6.79 -9.02
CA LEU A 255 -3.47 -7.51 -10.21
C LEU A 255 -3.24 -6.54 -11.38
N THR A 256 -2.09 -6.71 -12.05
CA THR A 256 -1.71 -5.84 -13.18
C THR A 256 -2.10 -6.41 -14.55
N HIS A 257 -2.50 -7.69 -14.61
CA HIS A 257 -3.00 -8.35 -15.82
C HIS A 257 -4.19 -9.23 -15.48
N SER A 258 -5.12 -9.39 -16.42
CA SER A 258 -6.21 -10.38 -16.31
C SER A 258 -5.65 -11.81 -16.12
N PRO A 259 -5.95 -12.51 -15.02
CA PRO A 259 -5.55 -13.88 -14.81
C PRO A 259 -6.35 -14.76 -15.76
N ASP A 260 -5.84 -15.95 -15.95
CA ASP A 260 -6.58 -16.99 -16.63
C ASP A 260 -7.80 -17.47 -15.79
N PRO A 261 -8.80 -18.12 -16.41
CA PRO A 261 -9.96 -18.69 -15.72
C PRO A 261 -9.62 -19.62 -14.55
N CYS A 262 -8.51 -20.36 -14.63
CA CYS A 262 -8.07 -21.25 -13.56
C CYS A 262 -7.53 -20.45 -12.37
N GLY A 263 -6.89 -19.30 -12.60
CA GLY A 263 -6.47 -18.35 -11.57
C GLY A 263 -7.65 -17.88 -10.72
N TYR A 264 -8.76 -17.50 -11.35
CA TYR A 264 -9.98 -17.15 -10.62
C TYR A 264 -10.56 -18.30 -9.82
N ALA A 265 -10.65 -19.49 -10.42
CA ALA A 265 -11.16 -20.66 -9.74
C ALA A 265 -10.33 -20.99 -8.48
N ARG A 266 -8.99 -20.89 -8.59
CA ARG A 266 -8.06 -21.05 -7.46
C ARG A 266 -8.27 -19.98 -6.39
N LEU A 267 -8.38 -18.71 -6.78
CA LEU A 267 -8.62 -17.61 -5.84
C LEU A 267 -9.97 -17.78 -5.12
N GLY A 268 -11.04 -18.07 -5.85
CA GLY A 268 -12.37 -18.29 -5.29
C GLY A 268 -12.40 -19.47 -4.31
N ALA A 269 -11.75 -20.59 -4.66
CA ALA A 269 -11.59 -21.72 -3.75
C ALA A 269 -10.79 -21.33 -2.50
N ALA A 270 -9.66 -20.65 -2.69
CA ALA A 270 -8.79 -20.20 -1.59
C ALA A 270 -9.48 -19.24 -0.62
N LEU A 271 -10.37 -18.39 -1.11
CA LEU A 271 -11.14 -17.45 -0.28
C LEU A 271 -12.30 -18.15 0.45
N ARG A 272 -12.97 -19.13 -0.17
CA ARG A 272 -14.03 -19.91 0.48
C ARG A 272 -13.50 -20.83 1.58
N ASP A 273 -12.39 -21.51 1.31
CA ASP A 273 -11.75 -22.46 2.23
C ASP A 273 -10.73 -21.79 3.16
N GLY A 274 -10.60 -20.47 3.04
CA GLY A 274 -9.58 -19.65 3.69
C GLY A 274 -9.96 -19.20 5.11
N PRO A 275 -9.16 -18.28 5.68
CA PRO A 275 -9.47 -17.67 6.97
C PRO A 275 -10.76 -16.82 6.89
N PRO A 276 -11.40 -16.52 8.04
CA PRO A 276 -12.63 -15.72 8.10
C PRO A 276 -12.32 -14.24 7.84
N LEU A 277 -12.17 -13.90 6.56
CA LEU A 277 -11.89 -12.54 6.09
C LEU A 277 -13.10 -11.63 6.33
N GLU A 278 -12.82 -10.44 6.86
CA GLU A 278 -13.80 -9.38 7.12
C GLU A 278 -13.68 -8.25 6.10
N HIS A 279 -12.49 -8.03 5.54
CA HIS A 279 -12.26 -7.00 4.54
C HIS A 279 -11.52 -7.57 3.33
N ILE A 280 -12.08 -7.35 2.15
CA ILE A 280 -11.47 -7.77 0.89
C ILE A 280 -11.41 -6.59 -0.07
N TYR A 281 -10.25 -6.39 -0.67
CA TYR A 281 -10.02 -5.34 -1.65
C TYR A 281 -9.40 -5.94 -2.91
N PHE A 282 -10.12 -5.88 -4.01
CA PHE A 282 -9.62 -6.21 -5.33
C PHE A 282 -9.36 -4.92 -6.12
N ASP A 283 -8.12 -4.71 -6.50
CA ASP A 283 -7.68 -3.59 -7.33
C ASP A 283 -7.19 -4.14 -8.67
N TRP A 284 -7.69 -3.56 -9.76
CA TRP A 284 -7.51 -4.11 -11.10
C TRP A 284 -7.36 -3.06 -12.17
N THR A 285 -6.42 -3.27 -13.11
CA THR A 285 -6.14 -2.32 -14.19
C THR A 285 -6.79 -2.64 -15.54
N GLU A 286 -7.04 -3.92 -15.83
CA GLU A 286 -7.63 -4.41 -17.09
C GLU A 286 -9.08 -4.92 -16.93
N PRO A 287 -9.97 -4.71 -17.93
CA PRO A 287 -11.32 -5.27 -17.89
C PRO A 287 -11.28 -6.79 -17.87
N LEU A 288 -12.11 -7.40 -17.03
CA LEU A 288 -12.02 -8.82 -16.73
C LEU A 288 -13.03 -9.66 -17.52
N PRO A 289 -12.65 -10.88 -17.93
CA PRO A 289 -13.49 -11.72 -18.77
C PRO A 289 -14.60 -12.44 -17.99
N MET A 290 -14.57 -12.45 -16.65
CA MET A 290 -15.47 -13.28 -15.85
C MET A 290 -15.84 -12.63 -14.50
N PRO A 291 -17.14 -12.61 -14.13
CA PRO A 291 -17.61 -12.04 -12.87
C PRO A 291 -17.42 -13.01 -11.70
N PHE A 292 -16.17 -13.15 -11.22
CA PHE A 292 -15.85 -14.17 -10.22
C PHE A 292 -16.57 -13.98 -8.87
N LEU A 293 -17.01 -12.76 -8.53
CA LEU A 293 -17.66 -12.47 -7.25
C LEU A 293 -19.07 -13.06 -7.16
N ASP A 294 -19.73 -13.34 -8.28
CA ASP A 294 -21.12 -13.83 -8.30
C ASP A 294 -21.32 -15.14 -7.51
N GLY A 295 -20.27 -15.98 -7.46
CA GLY A 295 -20.26 -17.26 -6.73
C GLY A 295 -19.44 -17.24 -5.44
N LEU A 296 -18.99 -16.07 -4.99
CA LEU A 296 -18.11 -15.95 -3.83
C LEU A 296 -18.92 -15.73 -2.55
N ALA A 297 -19.13 -16.82 -1.80
CA ALA A 297 -19.78 -16.77 -0.50
C ALA A 297 -18.73 -16.71 0.63
N ILE A 298 -18.56 -15.54 1.26
CA ILE A 298 -17.69 -15.36 2.44
C ILE A 298 -18.56 -14.80 3.57
N PRO A 299 -19.05 -15.64 4.49
CA PRO A 299 -20.04 -15.24 5.48
C PRO A 299 -19.57 -14.14 6.44
N SER A 300 -18.26 -14.07 6.71
CA SER A 300 -17.66 -13.07 7.60
C SER A 300 -17.39 -11.72 6.94
N LEU A 301 -17.62 -11.59 5.63
CA LEU A 301 -17.24 -10.40 4.88
C LEU A 301 -18.11 -9.21 5.27
N ARG A 302 -17.46 -8.16 5.78
CA ARG A 302 -18.08 -6.88 6.16
C ARG A 302 -17.80 -5.77 5.16
N HIS A 303 -16.61 -5.76 4.57
CA HIS A 303 -16.19 -4.73 3.63
C HIS A 303 -15.65 -5.37 2.36
N LEU A 304 -16.23 -5.00 1.22
CA LEU A 304 -15.77 -5.42 -0.10
C LEU A 304 -15.49 -4.19 -0.96
N ARG A 305 -14.28 -4.12 -1.53
CA ARG A 305 -13.98 -3.27 -2.68
C ARG A 305 -13.70 -4.16 -3.88
N ALA A 306 -14.38 -3.89 -4.99
CA ALA A 306 -14.23 -4.62 -6.23
C ALA A 306 -14.07 -3.67 -7.42
N GLY A 307 -13.06 -3.95 -8.23
CA GLY A 307 -12.88 -3.37 -9.57
C GLY A 307 -14.05 -3.70 -10.51
N ALA A 308 -14.17 -2.94 -11.60
CA ALA A 308 -15.16 -3.19 -12.64
C ALA A 308 -14.96 -4.58 -13.30
N GLY A 309 -16.07 -5.24 -13.68
CA GLY A 309 -16.05 -6.55 -14.34
C GLY A 309 -15.95 -7.76 -13.41
N LEU A 310 -15.79 -7.54 -12.10
CA LEU A 310 -15.71 -8.60 -11.10
C LEU A 310 -17.04 -9.21 -10.67
N TYR A 311 -18.15 -8.56 -11.02
CA TYR A 311 -19.48 -8.87 -10.54
C TYR A 311 -20.51 -8.65 -11.66
N THR A 312 -21.64 -9.36 -11.60
CA THR A 312 -22.87 -9.05 -12.35
C THR A 312 -24.04 -8.80 -11.39
N ALA A 313 -25.25 -8.68 -11.95
CA ALA A 313 -26.48 -8.66 -11.17
C ALA A 313 -26.62 -9.88 -10.22
N ALA A 314 -26.03 -11.04 -10.56
CA ALA A 314 -26.12 -12.24 -9.73
C ALA A 314 -25.40 -12.10 -8.39
N PHE A 315 -24.32 -11.30 -8.30
CA PHE A 315 -23.63 -10.99 -7.05
C PHE A 315 -24.58 -10.36 -6.01
N PHE A 316 -25.46 -9.45 -6.45
CA PHE A 316 -26.38 -8.75 -5.56
C PHE A 316 -27.46 -9.66 -4.96
N SER A 317 -27.81 -10.75 -5.65
CA SER A 317 -28.75 -11.75 -5.14
C SER A 317 -28.14 -12.61 -4.03
N ASN A 318 -26.80 -12.63 -3.89
CA ASN A 318 -26.07 -13.50 -2.97
C ASN A 318 -25.10 -12.72 -2.06
N LEU A 319 -25.44 -11.48 -1.70
CA LEU A 319 -24.59 -10.66 -0.83
C LEU A 319 -24.41 -11.33 0.54
N PRO A 320 -23.19 -11.31 1.11
CA PRO A 320 -22.98 -11.82 2.46
C PRO A 320 -23.86 -11.08 3.48
N PRO A 321 -24.51 -11.80 4.41
CA PRO A 321 -25.42 -11.18 5.39
C PRO A 321 -24.71 -10.19 6.32
N ALA A 322 -23.41 -10.37 6.55
CA ALA A 322 -22.59 -9.48 7.37
C ALA A 322 -22.04 -8.27 6.61
N LEU A 323 -22.33 -8.11 5.31
CA LEU A 323 -21.76 -7.04 4.49
C LEU A 323 -22.30 -5.68 4.93
N GLU A 324 -21.41 -4.82 5.40
CA GLU A 324 -21.71 -3.46 5.88
C GLU A 324 -21.37 -2.40 4.83
N THR A 325 -20.34 -2.65 4.01
CA THR A 325 -19.79 -1.67 3.09
C THR A 325 -19.38 -2.31 1.77
N LEU A 326 -19.93 -1.78 0.67
CA LEU A 326 -19.67 -2.26 -0.67
C LEU A 326 -19.17 -1.10 -1.54
N HIS A 327 -17.94 -1.20 -2.02
CA HIS A 327 -17.31 -0.23 -2.93
C HIS A 327 -17.15 -0.89 -4.29
N LEU A 328 -17.87 -0.39 -5.27
CA LEU A 328 -17.80 -0.92 -6.63
C LEU A 328 -17.23 0.15 -7.56
N GLU A 329 -16.19 -0.23 -8.28
CA GLU A 329 -15.71 0.54 -9.41
C GLU A 329 -16.50 0.16 -10.65
N TYR A 330 -16.81 1.15 -11.50
CA TYR A 330 -17.58 0.95 -12.72
C TYR A 330 -16.92 1.70 -13.88
N ASP A 331 -16.70 1.02 -15.00
CA ASP A 331 -16.07 1.65 -16.16
C ASP A 331 -17.12 2.30 -17.08
N LEU A 332 -17.15 3.63 -17.11
CA LEU A 332 -18.01 4.41 -17.99
C LEU A 332 -17.53 4.45 -19.46
N THR A 333 -16.27 4.10 -19.72
CA THR A 333 -15.65 4.35 -21.02
C THR A 333 -16.12 3.41 -22.12
N HIS A 334 -16.85 2.35 -21.78
CA HIS A 334 -17.31 1.33 -22.72
C HIS A 334 -18.73 1.54 -23.26
N ASP A 335 -19.48 2.55 -22.76
CA ASP A 335 -20.87 2.77 -23.16
C ASP A 335 -21.00 3.64 -24.44
N GLU A 336 -20.03 4.52 -24.71
CA GLU A 336 -20.13 5.48 -25.82
C GLU A 336 -19.94 4.87 -27.24
N GLY A 337 -19.60 3.58 -27.36
CA GLY A 337 -19.35 2.91 -28.66
C GLY A 337 -20.22 1.69 -28.97
N ALA A 338 -21.12 1.29 -28.06
CA ALA A 338 -21.78 -0.01 -28.09
C ALA A 338 -22.97 -0.15 -29.05
N HIS A 339 -23.46 0.94 -29.66
CA HIS A 339 -24.66 0.93 -30.50
C HIS A 339 -24.51 0.27 -31.89
N LEU A 340 -23.35 -0.30 -32.26
CA LEU A 340 -23.11 -0.76 -33.63
C LEU A 340 -22.66 -2.22 -33.82
N HIS A 341 -22.53 -3.02 -32.77
CA HIS A 341 -22.26 -4.46 -32.92
C HIS A 341 -23.12 -5.30 -31.99
N THR A 342 -24.08 -6.02 -32.58
CA THR A 342 -25.09 -6.87 -31.92
C THR A 342 -24.58 -8.23 -31.44
N ASP A 343 -23.28 -8.52 -31.55
CA ASP A 343 -22.68 -9.82 -31.19
C ASP A 343 -21.70 -9.73 -30.02
N VAL A 344 -21.88 -8.76 -29.11
CA VAL A 344 -20.96 -8.61 -27.96
C VAL A 344 -21.37 -9.52 -26.81
N ALA A 345 -20.41 -10.35 -26.39
CA ALA A 345 -20.50 -11.35 -25.33
C ALA A 345 -21.22 -10.87 -24.05
N PRO A 346 -21.92 -11.78 -23.34
CA PRO A 346 -22.65 -11.49 -22.11
C PRO A 346 -21.65 -11.21 -20.97
N GLY A 347 -21.27 -9.95 -20.81
CA GLY A 347 -20.37 -9.51 -19.74
C GLY A 347 -20.26 -8.00 -19.57
N ARG A 348 -21.07 -7.20 -20.27
CA ARG A 348 -21.09 -5.75 -20.09
C ARG A 348 -21.77 -5.39 -18.78
N ALA A 349 -21.10 -4.60 -17.95
CA ALA A 349 -21.54 -4.20 -16.63
C ALA A 349 -22.81 -3.35 -16.73
N TYR A 350 -23.97 -3.99 -16.56
CA TYR A 350 -25.24 -3.30 -16.40
C TYR A 350 -25.38 -2.82 -14.96
N PHE A 351 -25.32 -1.50 -14.79
CA PHE A 351 -25.74 -0.81 -13.57
C PHE A 351 -27.26 -0.97 -13.35
N PRO A 352 -27.72 -0.83 -12.09
CA PRO A 352 -28.44 -1.90 -11.42
C PRO A 352 -29.75 -2.27 -12.14
N THR A 353 -29.87 -3.53 -12.54
CA THR A 353 -31.17 -4.13 -12.88
C THR A 353 -32.07 -4.19 -11.64
N GLU A 354 -33.38 -4.38 -11.83
CA GLU A 354 -34.34 -4.60 -10.71
C GLU A 354 -33.85 -5.66 -9.71
N ALA A 355 -33.10 -6.67 -10.17
CA ALA A 355 -32.49 -7.70 -9.33
C ALA A 355 -31.45 -7.14 -8.34
N ALA A 356 -30.63 -6.18 -8.77
CA ALA A 356 -29.67 -5.53 -7.87
C ALA A 356 -30.40 -4.65 -6.84
N ALA A 357 -31.49 -3.97 -7.24
CA ALA A 357 -32.34 -3.22 -6.32
C ALA A 357 -32.95 -4.13 -5.24
N ALA A 358 -33.48 -5.28 -5.64
CA ALA A 358 -34.05 -6.28 -4.73
C ALA A 358 -33.00 -6.82 -3.75
N GLY A 359 -31.81 -7.18 -4.23
CA GLY A 359 -30.70 -7.64 -3.40
C GLY A 359 -30.26 -6.59 -2.38
N LEU A 360 -30.06 -5.34 -2.80
CA LEU A 360 -29.68 -4.24 -1.91
C LEU A 360 -30.77 -3.94 -0.87
N SER A 361 -32.05 -4.05 -1.23
CA SER A 361 -33.17 -3.81 -0.31
C SER A 361 -33.21 -4.80 0.87
N ALA A 362 -32.63 -6.00 0.70
CA ALA A 362 -32.52 -7.01 1.76
C ALA A 362 -31.43 -6.68 2.80
N HIS A 363 -30.54 -5.70 2.53
CA HIS A 363 -29.44 -5.30 3.41
C HIS A 363 -29.62 -3.85 3.90
N PRO A 364 -30.45 -3.61 4.93
CA PRO A 364 -30.84 -2.25 5.32
C PRO A 364 -29.70 -1.39 5.89
N THR A 365 -28.59 -2.00 6.30
CA THR A 365 -27.41 -1.31 6.86
C THR A 365 -26.27 -1.16 5.85
N LEU A 366 -26.42 -1.69 4.64
CA LEU A 366 -25.37 -1.70 3.63
C LEU A 366 -25.13 -0.30 3.08
N ARG A 367 -23.88 0.16 3.13
CA ARG A 367 -23.45 1.39 2.48
C ARG A 367 -22.84 1.06 1.12
N LEU A 368 -23.48 1.54 0.06
CA LEU A 368 -23.02 1.39 -1.31
C LEU A 368 -22.26 2.64 -1.76
N PHE A 369 -21.01 2.44 -2.17
CA PHE A 369 -20.16 3.48 -2.75
C PHE A 369 -19.86 3.13 -4.19
N MET A 370 -20.27 4.04 -5.08
CA MET A 370 -19.97 3.93 -6.50
C MET A 370 -18.82 4.84 -6.86
N LEU A 371 -17.74 4.24 -7.37
CA LEU A 371 -16.52 4.93 -7.73
C LEU A 371 -16.36 4.91 -9.24
N SER A 372 -16.45 6.08 -9.87
CA SER A 372 -16.00 6.24 -11.25
C SER A 372 -14.47 6.24 -11.24
N PRO A 373 -13.80 5.41 -12.06
CA PRO A 373 -12.40 5.58 -12.36
C PRO A 373 -12.28 6.84 -13.23
N THR A 374 -12.42 8.02 -12.61
CA THR A 374 -11.90 9.25 -13.23
C THR A 374 -10.45 8.97 -13.58
N LYS A 375 -10.02 9.30 -14.81
CA LYS A 375 -8.67 9.08 -15.38
C LYS A 375 -7.53 9.59 -14.47
N CYS A 376 -7.31 8.94 -13.35
CA CYS A 376 -6.22 9.16 -12.43
C CYS A 376 -5.19 8.08 -12.73
N CYS A 377 -3.96 8.50 -13.02
CA CYS A 377 -2.87 7.62 -13.42
C CYS A 377 -2.77 6.36 -12.51
N PRO A 378 -2.50 5.17 -13.07
CA PRO A 378 -2.56 3.87 -12.37
C PRO A 378 -1.43 3.62 -11.35
N ALA A 379 -0.81 4.68 -10.82
CA ALA A 379 0.25 4.62 -9.82
C ALA A 379 -0.02 5.65 -8.72
N MET A 380 -1.03 5.40 -7.88
CA MET A 380 -1.19 6.11 -6.61
C MET A 380 -0.65 5.28 -5.45
N ASP A 381 0.08 5.96 -4.57
CA ASP A 381 0.62 5.44 -3.31
C ASP A 381 -0.53 5.38 -2.28
N PHE A 382 -0.73 4.23 -1.63
CA PHE A 382 -1.82 4.03 -0.65
C PHE A 382 -1.72 4.96 0.56
N SER A 383 -0.57 5.61 0.79
CA SER A 383 -0.42 6.65 1.81
C SER A 383 -1.23 7.93 1.52
N GLU A 384 -1.57 8.23 0.26
CA GLU A 384 -2.39 9.40 -0.12
C GLU A 384 -3.91 9.17 0.02
N LEU A 385 -4.37 7.92 0.04
CA LEU A 385 -5.79 7.58 0.26
C LEU A 385 -6.25 7.82 1.71
N ALA A 386 -5.31 7.93 2.66
CA ALA A 386 -5.62 8.28 4.05
C ALA A 386 -5.76 9.79 4.29
N THR A 387 -5.31 10.65 3.36
CA THR A 387 -5.22 12.11 3.57
C THR A 387 -6.16 12.96 2.69
N GLY A 388 -7.08 12.35 1.94
CA GLY A 388 -8.26 13.03 1.38
C GLY A 388 -7.99 14.14 0.33
N SER A 389 -6.87 14.09 -0.41
CA SER A 389 -6.42 15.24 -1.22
C SER A 389 -6.80 15.22 -2.72
N LYS A 390 -7.67 14.32 -3.19
CA LYS A 390 -8.17 14.37 -4.59
C LYS A 390 -9.68 14.09 -4.66
N SER A 391 -10.38 14.90 -5.47
CA SER A 391 -11.83 14.84 -5.65
C SER A 391 -12.22 13.64 -6.54
N CYS A 392 -12.41 12.47 -5.94
CA CYS A 392 -13.24 11.44 -6.56
C CYS A 392 -14.70 11.93 -6.50
N GLN A 393 -15.44 11.81 -7.61
CA GLN A 393 -16.90 11.89 -7.54
C GLN A 393 -17.39 10.62 -6.83
N VAL A 394 -17.62 10.74 -5.52
CA VAL A 394 -18.22 9.68 -4.73
C VAL A 394 -19.73 9.91 -4.80
N ALA A 395 -20.44 9.08 -5.56
CA ALA A 395 -21.87 8.97 -5.39
C ALA A 395 -22.09 8.10 -4.13
N VAL A 396 -22.37 8.75 -3.01
CA VAL A 396 -22.91 8.06 -1.83
C VAL A 396 -24.39 7.88 -2.09
N LEU A 397 -24.80 6.66 -2.43
CA LEU A 397 -26.21 6.34 -2.53
C LEU A 397 -26.68 5.94 -1.12
N ASP A 398 -27.20 6.91 -0.37
CA ASP A 398 -28.01 6.62 0.81
C ASP A 398 -29.40 6.14 0.35
N ARG A 399 -30.06 5.28 1.13
CA ARG A 399 -31.34 4.63 0.81
C ARG A 399 -32.39 5.62 0.31
N ALA A 400 -32.48 6.79 0.94
CA ALA A 400 -33.41 7.85 0.57
C ALA A 400 -33.08 8.52 -0.78
N GLN A 401 -31.80 8.59 -1.17
CA GLN A 401 -31.36 9.22 -2.42
C GLN A 401 -31.42 8.26 -3.62
N ALA A 402 -31.28 6.96 -3.37
CA ALA A 402 -31.39 5.94 -4.40
C ALA A 402 -32.84 5.82 -4.93
N GLU A 403 -33.84 5.97 -4.07
CA GLU A 403 -35.26 5.96 -4.45
C GLU A 403 -35.70 7.25 -5.19
N ASP A 404 -35.14 8.42 -4.83
CA ASP A 404 -35.51 9.72 -5.44
C ASP A 404 -34.74 10.07 -6.73
N SER A 405 -33.55 9.49 -6.97
CA SER A 405 -32.67 9.87 -8.09
C SER A 405 -33.11 9.36 -9.47
N GLY A 406 -34.21 8.61 -9.56
CA GLY A 406 -34.70 8.06 -10.84
C GLY A 406 -33.77 7.02 -11.49
N LEU A 407 -32.67 6.65 -10.83
CA LEU A 407 -31.70 5.63 -11.26
C LEU A 407 -32.31 4.23 -11.41
N PHE A 408 -33.55 4.01 -10.95
CA PHE A 408 -34.32 2.78 -11.09
C PHE A 408 -35.55 2.91 -12.00
N ARG A 409 -35.70 4.00 -12.76
CA ARG A 409 -36.81 4.16 -13.71
C ARG A 409 -36.33 4.09 -15.16
N GLN A 410 -36.72 2.97 -15.77
CA GLN A 410 -36.71 2.53 -17.17
C GLN A 410 -35.44 1.84 -17.67
#